data_AF-A0A0G1KKA2-F1
#
_entry.id   AF-A0A0G1KKA2-F1
#
_cell.length_a   1.000
_cell.length_b   1.000
_cell.length_c   1.000
_cell.angle_alpha   90.00
_cell.angle_beta   90.00
_cell.angle_gamma   90.00
#
_symmetry.space_group_name_H-M   'P 1'
#
loop_
_entity.id
_entity.type
_entity.pdbx_description
1 polymer ?
#
loop_
_entity_poly.entity_id
_entity_poly.type
_entity_poly.pdbx_seq_one_letter_code
_entity_poly.pdbx_strand_id
1 'polypeptide(L)'
;MPEIFTKKNITILLTVLFLGAVIYISFGFLPVLKVEGTSVSYSEFQKVYGAIGSFDKISRKPDPAGGGGNSAAPEEMKKMALESIIESRLLDELIKEANPELAKKAEEILQKTLLENKNLSLDEASKILYGISAADFQKLVLLPQAKKDALTDYYESNPERLADLWTALLKSAKVQIYYPGFYWENGEVHPVRDSSR
;
A
#
# COMPACT_ATOMS: atom_id res chain seq x y z
N MET A 1 -22.12 5.88 -45.34
CA MET A 1 -21.23 6.23 -44.22
C MET A 1 -21.97 7.23 -43.34
N PRO A 2 -22.15 6.99 -42.05
CA PRO A 2 -22.97 7.87 -41.21
C PRO A 2 -22.29 9.24 -41.00
N GLU A 3 -23.05 10.34 -41.12
CA GLU A 3 -22.63 11.74 -40.94
C GLU A 3 -22.34 12.09 -39.46
N ILE A 4 -21.51 11.31 -38.78
CA ILE A 4 -21.20 11.55 -37.35
C ILE A 4 -20.15 12.66 -37.18
N PHE A 5 -19.44 13.03 -38.24
CA PHE A 5 -18.31 13.97 -38.22
C PHE A 5 -18.70 15.40 -38.64
N THR A 6 -19.72 15.99 -38.03
CA THR A 6 -19.89 17.46 -38.06
C THR A 6 -19.11 18.09 -36.90
N LYS A 7 -18.54 19.30 -37.10
CA LYS A 7 -17.72 20.00 -36.08
C LYS A 7 -18.42 20.05 -34.71
N LYS A 8 -19.74 20.22 -34.70
CA LYS A 8 -20.58 20.22 -33.50
C LYS A 8 -20.55 18.89 -32.74
N ASN A 9 -20.62 17.75 -33.45
CA ASN A 9 -20.59 16.42 -32.83
C ASN A 9 -19.19 16.09 -32.28
N ILE A 10 -18.12 16.55 -32.94
CA ILE A 10 -16.75 16.41 -32.45
C ILE A 10 -16.54 17.23 -31.16
N THR A 11 -17.05 18.46 -31.11
CA THR A 11 -16.98 19.28 -29.88
C THR A 11 -17.74 18.62 -28.74
N ILE A 12 -18.95 18.12 -28.98
CA ILE A 12 -19.74 17.41 -27.96
C ILE A 12 -19.01 16.17 -27.47
N LEU A 13 -18.43 15.36 -28.37
CA LEU A 13 -17.65 14.18 -28.01
C LEU A 13 -16.46 14.55 -27.13
N LEU A 14 -15.69 15.57 -27.49
CA LEU A 14 -14.55 16.05 -26.71
C LEU A 14 -14.98 16.57 -25.32
N THR A 15 -16.09 17.30 -25.24
CA THR A 15 -16.63 17.79 -23.97
C THR A 15 -17.06 16.63 -23.07
N VAL A 16 -17.75 15.63 -23.61
CA VAL A 16 -18.15 14.43 -22.85
C VAL A 16 -16.92 13.63 -22.39
N LEU A 17 -15.91 13.49 -23.25
CA LEU A 17 -14.67 12.77 -22.92
C LEU A 17 -13.85 13.52 -21.86
N PHE A 18 -13.82 14.86 -21.93
CA PHE A 18 -13.22 15.71 -20.91
C PHE A 18 -13.96 15.63 -19.57
N LEU A 19 -15.29 15.75 -19.57
CA LEU A 19 -16.11 15.58 -18.36
C LEU A 19 -15.95 14.18 -17.76
N GLY A 20 -15.93 13.15 -18.60
CA GLY A 20 -15.67 11.77 -18.18
C GLY A 20 -14.29 11.62 -17.54
N ALA A 21 -13.26 12.22 -18.12
CA ALA A 21 -11.91 12.22 -17.56
C ALA A 21 -11.84 12.98 -16.22
N VAL A 22 -12.49 14.15 -16.12
CA VAL A 22 -12.57 14.92 -14.87
C VAL A 22 -13.26 14.11 -13.78
N ILE A 23 -14.41 13.49 -14.08
CA ILE A 23 -15.14 12.64 -13.13
C ILE A 23 -14.26 11.46 -12.69
N TYR A 24 -13.62 10.77 -13.63
CA TYR A 24 -12.72 9.63 -13.34
C TYR A 24 -11.56 10.04 -12.41
N ILE A 25 -10.96 11.21 -12.64
CA ILE A 25 -9.90 11.76 -11.80
C ILE A 25 -10.46 12.17 -10.42
N SER A 26 -11.62 12.80 -10.36
CA SER A 26 -12.25 13.27 -9.11
C SER A 26 -12.63 12.14 -8.15
N PHE A 27 -12.93 10.94 -8.65
CA PHE A 27 -13.19 9.77 -7.81
C PHE A 27 -11.92 9.07 -7.30
N GLY A 28 -10.72 9.61 -7.54
CA GLY A 28 -9.48 9.09 -6.97
C GLY A 28 -8.97 7.81 -7.61
N PHE A 29 -9.44 7.47 -8.82
CA PHE A 29 -9.01 6.28 -9.59
C PHE A 29 -7.66 6.46 -10.30
N LEU A 30 -6.93 7.54 -10.01
CA LEU A 30 -5.62 7.76 -10.59
C LEU A 30 -4.63 6.71 -10.04
N PRO A 31 -4.03 5.86 -10.90
CA PRO A 31 -3.11 4.84 -10.43
C PRO A 31 -1.82 5.49 -9.95
N VAL A 32 -1.39 5.13 -8.73
CA VAL A 32 -0.12 5.56 -8.12
C VAL A 32 0.97 4.55 -8.44
N LEU A 33 0.63 3.27 -8.42
CA LEU A 33 1.54 2.19 -8.79
C LEU A 33 0.77 0.99 -9.30
N LYS A 34 1.48 0.05 -9.90
CA LYS A 34 0.98 -1.23 -10.38
C LYS A 34 1.96 -2.33 -9.96
N VAL A 35 1.48 -3.38 -9.30
CA VAL A 35 2.26 -4.55 -8.89
C VAL A 35 1.62 -5.78 -9.49
N GLU A 36 2.38 -6.55 -10.26
CA GLU A 36 1.92 -7.82 -10.88
C GLU A 36 0.56 -7.69 -11.60
N GLY A 37 0.36 -6.59 -12.33
CA GLY A 37 -0.89 -6.35 -13.05
C GLY A 37 -1.98 -5.62 -12.25
N THR A 38 -1.87 -5.58 -10.92
CA THR A 38 -2.85 -4.95 -10.03
C THR A 38 -2.51 -3.49 -9.78
N SER A 39 -3.41 -2.58 -10.14
CA SER A 39 -3.23 -1.14 -9.92
C SER A 39 -3.66 -0.72 -8.52
N VAL A 40 -2.89 0.18 -7.91
CA VAL A 40 -3.20 0.81 -6.64
C VAL A 40 -3.52 2.27 -6.88
N SER A 41 -4.66 2.71 -6.34
CA SER A 41 -5.18 4.06 -6.53
C SER A 41 -4.52 5.08 -5.60
N TYR A 42 -4.63 6.36 -5.95
CA TYR A 42 -4.20 7.46 -5.10
C TYR A 42 -4.89 7.47 -3.74
N SER A 43 -6.18 7.08 -3.68
CA SER A 43 -6.90 7.01 -2.42
C SER A 43 -6.30 5.98 -1.45
N GLU A 44 -5.90 4.81 -1.94
CA GLU A 44 -5.27 3.77 -1.14
C GLU A 44 -3.88 4.21 -0.67
N PHE A 45 -3.10 4.83 -1.57
CA PHE A 45 -1.83 5.44 -1.21
C PHE A 45 -1.95 6.48 -0.09
N GLN A 46 -2.93 7.38 -0.18
CA GLN A 46 -3.18 8.41 0.84
C GLN A 46 -3.53 7.79 2.20
N LYS A 47 -4.28 6.68 2.23
CA LYS A 47 -4.58 5.96 3.48
C LYS A 47 -3.32 5.40 4.13
N VAL A 48 -2.47 4.70 3.36
CA VAL A 48 -1.22 4.12 3.89
C VAL A 48 -0.25 5.22 4.33
N TYR A 49 -0.07 6.26 3.50
CA TYR A 49 0.77 7.41 3.82
C TYR A 49 0.30 8.15 5.08
N GLY A 50 -1.01 8.39 5.21
CA GLY A 50 -1.61 9.00 6.39
C GLY A 50 -1.46 8.14 7.64
N ALA A 51 -1.56 6.81 7.50
CA ALA A 51 -1.37 5.85 8.57
C ALA A 51 0.05 5.85 9.11
N ILE A 52 1.04 5.76 8.23
CA ILE A 52 2.46 5.88 8.58
C ILE A 52 2.73 7.21 9.28
N GLY A 53 2.17 8.31 8.78
CA GLY A 53 2.38 9.61 9.39
C GLY A 53 1.69 9.84 10.72
N SER A 54 0.53 9.23 10.94
CA SER A 54 -0.13 9.27 12.24
C SER A 54 0.67 8.47 13.27
N PHE A 55 1.14 7.27 12.86
CA PHE A 55 1.94 6.40 13.72
C PHE A 55 3.31 7.01 14.06
N ASP A 56 4.00 7.61 13.09
CA ASP A 56 5.30 8.28 13.29
C ASP A 56 5.20 9.41 14.32
N LYS A 57 4.15 10.24 14.20
CA LYS A 57 3.90 11.35 15.13
C LYS A 57 3.65 10.88 16.57
N ILE A 58 2.96 9.76 16.75
CA ILE A 58 2.60 9.24 18.08
C ILE A 58 3.76 8.48 18.72
N SER A 59 4.50 7.72 17.91
CA SER A 59 5.61 6.89 18.38
C SER A 59 6.82 7.72 18.82
N ARG A 60 7.00 8.91 18.25
CA ARG A 60 8.06 9.86 18.63
C ARG A 60 7.56 10.89 19.63
N LYS A 61 7.20 10.45 20.86
CA LYS A 61 7.03 11.39 21.97
C LYS A 61 8.37 12.12 22.23
N PRO A 62 8.36 13.43 22.51
CA PRO A 62 9.60 14.17 22.76
C PRO A 62 10.27 13.61 24.02
N ASP A 63 11.54 13.22 23.88
CA ASP A 63 12.40 12.88 25.01
C ASP A 63 12.54 14.14 25.90
N PRO A 64 12.24 14.08 27.22
CA PRO A 64 12.42 15.20 28.13
C PRO A 64 13.87 15.72 28.20
N ALA A 65 14.84 14.98 27.65
CA ALA A 65 16.25 15.39 27.55
C ALA A 65 16.59 16.28 26.33
N GLY A 66 15.61 16.75 25.55
CA GLY A 66 15.82 17.77 24.51
C GLY A 66 16.32 17.23 23.16
N GLY A 67 16.39 15.90 23.00
CA GLY A 67 16.58 15.25 21.70
C GLY A 67 15.23 15.08 20.99
N GLY A 68 14.71 16.15 20.38
CA GLY A 68 13.49 16.07 19.58
C GLY A 68 13.67 15.05 18.45
N GLY A 69 12.89 13.96 18.48
CA GLY A 69 12.87 13.00 17.40
C GLY A 69 12.32 13.68 16.15
N ASN A 70 13.20 14.08 15.22
CA ASN A 70 12.78 14.64 13.94
C ASN A 70 11.83 13.64 13.26
N SER A 71 10.61 14.06 12.91
CA SER A 71 9.70 13.24 12.11
C SER A 71 10.40 12.79 10.83
N ALA A 72 10.04 11.61 10.32
CA ALA A 72 10.55 11.16 9.03
C ALA A 72 10.32 12.26 7.97
N ALA A 73 11.28 12.45 7.08
CA ALA A 73 11.13 13.45 6.04
C ALA A 73 9.92 13.09 5.16
N PRO A 74 9.14 14.06 4.64
CA PRO A 74 7.96 13.76 3.84
C PRO A 74 8.24 12.81 2.65
N GLU A 75 9.45 12.87 2.09
CA GLU A 75 9.90 11.97 1.03
C GLU A 75 10.12 10.53 1.52
N GLU A 76 10.74 10.35 2.69
CA GLU A 76 10.93 9.03 3.31
C GLU A 76 9.57 8.38 3.64
N MET A 77 8.62 9.18 4.14
CA MET A 77 7.28 8.68 4.44
C MET A 77 6.53 8.24 3.18
N LYS A 78 6.69 8.96 2.06
CA LYS A 78 6.15 8.56 0.76
C LYS A 78 6.80 7.26 0.29
N LYS A 79 8.12 7.14 0.42
CA LYS A 79 8.86 5.91 0.12
C LYS A 79 8.30 4.73 0.92
N MET A 80 8.21 4.86 2.24
CA MET A 80 7.68 3.82 3.13
C MET A 80 6.24 3.42 2.76
N ALA A 81 5.41 4.39 2.37
CA ALA A 81 4.04 4.11 1.93
C ALA A 81 4.01 3.29 0.63
N LEU A 82 4.84 3.65 -0.36
CA LEU A 82 4.97 2.89 -1.60
C LEU A 82 5.48 1.47 -1.33
N GLU A 83 6.52 1.33 -0.51
CA GLU A 83 7.11 0.04 -0.12
C GLU A 83 6.10 -0.84 0.62
N SER A 84 5.38 -0.30 1.60
CA SER A 84 4.35 -1.03 2.35
C SER A 84 3.24 -1.55 1.44
N ILE A 85 2.81 -0.76 0.46
CA ILE A 85 1.82 -1.19 -0.53
C ILE A 85 2.39 -2.30 -1.41
N ILE A 86 3.61 -2.13 -1.92
CA ILE A 86 4.27 -3.14 -2.77
C ILE A 86 4.42 -4.46 -2.00
N GLU A 87 4.97 -4.41 -0.80
CA GLU A 87 5.14 -5.56 0.09
C GLU A 87 3.81 -6.28 0.31
N SER A 88 2.74 -5.56 0.64
CA SER A 88 1.41 -6.15 0.84
C SER A 88 0.92 -6.92 -0.40
N ARG A 89 1.17 -6.40 -1.60
CA ARG A 89 0.82 -7.08 -2.87
C ARG A 89 1.72 -8.28 -3.16
N LEU A 90 3.01 -8.20 -2.84
CA LEU A 90 3.91 -9.32 -3.03
C LEU A 90 3.63 -10.46 -2.04
N LEU A 91 3.16 -10.16 -0.83
CA LEU A 91 2.67 -11.18 0.10
C LEU A 91 1.47 -11.96 -0.47
N ASP A 92 0.57 -11.29 -1.21
CA ASP A 92 -0.53 -11.97 -1.90
C ASP A 92 -0.03 -12.98 -2.93
N GLU A 93 0.93 -12.57 -3.76
CA GLU A 93 1.51 -13.46 -4.78
C GLU A 93 2.33 -14.59 -4.15
N LEU A 94 3.10 -14.32 -3.10
CA LEU A 94 3.85 -15.35 -2.39
C LEU A 94 2.93 -16.40 -1.74
N ILE A 95 1.83 -15.97 -1.12
CA ILE A 95 0.83 -16.90 -0.56
C ILE A 95 0.22 -17.75 -1.67
N LYS A 96 -0.16 -17.13 -2.79
CA LYS A 96 -0.76 -17.82 -3.93
C LYS A 96 0.18 -18.86 -4.54
N GLU A 97 1.48 -18.57 -4.60
CA GLU A 97 2.50 -19.51 -5.08
C GLU A 97 2.82 -20.61 -4.06
N ALA A 98 2.92 -20.27 -2.78
CA ALA A 98 3.29 -21.21 -1.72
C ALA A 98 2.15 -22.18 -1.36
N ASN A 99 1.01 -21.64 -0.92
CA ASN A 99 -0.21 -22.37 -0.63
C ASN A 99 -1.38 -21.37 -0.47
N PRO A 100 -2.35 -21.35 -1.40
CA PRO A 100 -3.51 -20.45 -1.33
C PRO A 100 -4.33 -20.54 -0.04
N GLU A 101 -4.31 -21.68 0.66
CA GLU A 101 -5.02 -21.85 1.94
C GLU A 101 -4.44 -20.97 3.05
N LEU A 102 -3.19 -20.49 2.91
CA LEU A 102 -2.58 -19.56 3.86
C LEU A 102 -3.28 -18.21 3.89
N ALA A 103 -3.95 -17.80 2.81
CA ALA A 103 -4.78 -16.59 2.82
C ALA A 103 -5.92 -16.73 3.85
N LYS A 104 -6.58 -17.89 3.85
CA LYS A 104 -7.64 -18.20 4.82
C LYS A 104 -7.06 -18.32 6.24
N LYS A 105 -5.90 -18.97 6.41
CA LYS A 105 -5.22 -19.05 7.70
C LYS A 105 -4.89 -17.65 8.26
N ALA A 106 -4.42 -16.72 7.42
CA ALA A 106 -4.17 -15.34 7.83
C ALA A 106 -5.44 -14.62 8.29
N GLU A 107 -6.56 -14.80 7.58
CA GLU A 107 -7.86 -14.29 8.03
C GLU A 107 -8.31 -14.91 9.36
N GLU A 108 -8.12 -16.21 9.55
CA GLU A 108 -8.44 -16.91 10.80
C GLU A 108 -7.58 -16.41 11.98
N ILE A 109 -6.27 -16.21 11.78
CA ILE A 109 -5.37 -15.60 12.77
C ILE A 109 -5.90 -14.21 13.16
N LEU A 110 -6.22 -13.37 12.17
CA LEU A 110 -6.76 -12.04 12.40
C LEU A 110 -8.06 -12.08 13.22
N GLN A 111 -9.02 -12.90 12.83
CA GLN A 111 -10.30 -13.01 13.53
C GLN A 111 -10.12 -13.51 14.97
N LYS A 112 -9.24 -14.49 15.17
CA LYS A 112 -8.91 -15.00 16.50
C LYS A 112 -8.33 -13.91 17.39
N THR A 113 -7.35 -13.14 16.90
CA THR A 113 -6.75 -12.02 17.64
C THR A 113 -7.79 -10.97 18.01
N LEU A 114 -8.72 -10.65 17.11
CA LEU A 114 -9.80 -9.69 17.39
C LEU A 114 -10.79 -10.21 18.44
N LEU A 115 -11.12 -11.50 18.42
CA LEU A 115 -12.05 -12.13 19.36
C LEU A 115 -11.45 -12.33 20.75
N GLU A 116 -10.15 -12.54 20.87
CA GLU A 116 -9.45 -12.67 22.16
C GLU A 116 -9.26 -11.30 22.84
N ASN A 117 -9.23 -10.22 22.07
CA ASN A 117 -8.97 -8.86 22.54
C ASN A 117 -10.24 -7.98 22.62
N LYS A 118 -11.37 -8.52 23.10
CA LYS A 118 -12.67 -7.81 23.17
C LYS A 118 -12.65 -6.48 23.95
N ASN A 119 -11.65 -6.29 24.82
CA ASN A 119 -11.50 -5.08 25.64
C ASN A 119 -10.79 -3.93 24.90
N LEU A 120 -10.23 -4.17 23.71
CA LEU A 120 -9.62 -3.14 22.87
C LEU A 120 -10.67 -2.62 21.89
N SER A 121 -11.05 -1.35 22.05
CA SER A 121 -11.82 -0.65 21.01
C SER A 121 -10.94 -0.44 19.79
N LEU A 122 -10.98 -1.40 18.86
CA LEU A 122 -10.17 -1.36 17.64
C LEU A 122 -10.44 -0.09 16.82
N ASP A 123 -11.68 0.39 16.82
CA ASP A 123 -12.05 1.62 16.14
C ASP A 123 -11.35 2.85 16.75
N GLU A 124 -11.36 2.97 18.08
CA GLU A 124 -10.64 4.05 18.75
C GLU A 124 -9.13 3.92 18.58
N ALA A 125 -8.57 2.71 18.75
CA ALA A 125 -7.13 2.49 18.64
C ALA A 125 -6.62 2.75 17.22
N SER A 126 -7.32 2.27 16.19
CA SER A 126 -6.95 2.50 14.79
C SER A 126 -7.03 3.98 14.41
N LYS A 127 -8.08 4.67 14.86
CA LYS A 127 -8.24 6.10 14.62
C LYS A 127 -7.20 6.94 15.36
N ILE A 128 -6.88 6.60 16.61
CA ILE A 128 -5.87 7.31 17.39
C ILE A 128 -4.49 7.06 16.81
N LEU A 129 -4.07 5.80 16.65
CA LEU A 129 -2.70 5.45 16.31
C LEU A 129 -2.38 5.64 14.83
N TYR A 130 -3.33 5.35 13.95
CA TYR A 130 -3.11 5.32 12.50
C TYR A 130 -4.01 6.30 11.74
N GLY A 131 -4.93 7.02 12.39
CA GLY A 131 -5.78 7.99 11.70
C GLY A 131 -6.72 7.39 10.64
N ILE A 132 -6.95 6.06 10.69
CA ILE A 132 -7.79 5.32 9.74
C ILE A 132 -8.90 4.57 10.46
N SER A 133 -9.90 4.12 9.69
CA SER A 133 -11.02 3.32 10.24
C SER A 133 -10.55 1.94 10.69
N ALA A 134 -11.30 1.29 11.58
CA ALA A 134 -11.04 -0.10 11.96
C ALA A 134 -10.95 -1.05 10.75
N ALA A 135 -11.81 -0.87 9.76
CA ALA A 135 -11.83 -1.68 8.55
C ALA A 135 -10.57 -1.47 7.69
N ASP A 136 -10.16 -0.22 7.51
CA ASP A 136 -8.91 0.09 6.80
C ASP A 136 -7.69 -0.40 7.58
N PHE A 137 -7.70 -0.32 8.91
CA PHE A 137 -6.63 -0.84 9.75
C PHE A 137 -6.50 -2.36 9.66
N GLN A 138 -7.61 -3.08 9.69
CA GLN A 138 -7.62 -4.52 9.46
C GLN A 138 -7.04 -4.86 8.09
N LYS A 139 -7.45 -4.15 7.03
CA LYS A 139 -7.02 -4.44 5.65
C LYS A 139 -5.57 -4.06 5.37
N LEU A 140 -5.13 -2.88 5.84
CA LEU A 140 -3.86 -2.28 5.45
C LEU A 140 -2.72 -2.57 6.42
N VAL A 141 -3.03 -2.96 7.66
CA VAL A 141 -2.00 -3.21 8.69
C VAL A 141 -2.10 -4.64 9.21
N LEU A 142 -3.25 -5.04 9.76
CA LEU A 142 -3.34 -6.34 10.45
C LEU A 142 -3.31 -7.53 9.48
N LEU A 143 -3.97 -7.44 8.33
CA LEU A 143 -4.01 -8.53 7.36
C LEU A 143 -2.62 -8.78 6.73
N PRO A 144 -1.86 -7.77 6.27
CA PRO A 144 -0.47 -7.97 5.85
C PRO A 144 0.39 -8.61 6.94
N GLN A 145 0.22 -8.21 8.21
CA GLN A 145 0.93 -8.83 9.32
C GLN A 145 0.54 -10.31 9.49
N ALA A 146 -0.76 -10.62 9.49
CA ALA A 146 -1.24 -11.99 9.61
C ALA A 146 -0.77 -12.90 8.45
N LYS A 147 -0.59 -12.33 7.25
CA LYS A 147 0.01 -13.04 6.10
C LYS A 147 1.48 -13.36 6.33
N LYS A 148 2.26 -12.40 6.86
CA LYS A 148 3.67 -12.64 7.25
C LYS A 148 3.75 -13.74 8.31
N ASP A 149 2.87 -13.71 9.31
CA ASP A 149 2.82 -14.71 10.36
C ASP A 149 2.44 -16.08 9.79
N ALA A 150 1.42 -16.16 8.93
CA ALA A 150 1.00 -17.41 8.29
C ALA A 150 2.10 -18.04 7.40
N LEU A 151 2.84 -17.22 6.65
CA LEU A 151 4.00 -17.66 5.87
C LEU A 151 5.15 -18.10 6.78
N THR A 152 5.42 -17.37 7.85
CA THR A 152 6.47 -17.71 8.82
C THR A 152 6.19 -19.06 9.47
N ASP A 153 4.96 -19.29 9.92
CA ASP A 153 4.52 -20.60 10.45
C ASP A 153 4.67 -21.72 9.40
N TYR A 154 4.28 -21.45 8.15
CA TYR A 154 4.33 -22.46 7.09
C TYR A 154 5.76 -22.88 6.76
N TYR A 155 6.71 -21.96 6.83
CA TYR A 155 8.13 -22.19 6.62
C TYR A 155 8.93 -22.32 7.92
N GLU A 156 8.29 -22.58 9.07
CA GLU A 156 8.97 -22.64 10.37
C GLU A 156 10.12 -23.67 10.38
N SER A 157 9.91 -24.80 9.69
CA SER A 157 10.93 -25.85 9.52
C SER A 157 12.04 -25.51 8.52
N ASN A 158 11.87 -24.49 7.69
CA ASN A 158 12.84 -24.05 6.69
C ASN A 158 12.73 -22.52 6.42
N PRO A 159 13.19 -21.69 7.38
CA PRO A 159 13.10 -20.23 7.27
C PRO A 159 13.97 -19.65 6.15
N GLU A 160 15.09 -20.30 5.81
CA GLU A 160 15.97 -19.90 4.71
C GLU A 160 15.22 -19.93 3.37
N ARG A 161 14.39 -20.95 3.15
CA ARG A 161 13.56 -21.04 1.95
C ARG A 161 12.58 -19.88 1.83
N LEU A 162 11.97 -19.42 2.92
CA LEU A 162 11.09 -18.25 2.90
C LEU A 162 11.87 -16.98 2.52
N ALA A 163 13.04 -16.78 3.11
CA ALA A 163 13.90 -15.63 2.82
C ALA A 163 14.36 -15.62 1.35
N ASP A 164 14.73 -16.79 0.80
CA ASP A 164 15.12 -16.94 -0.60
C ASP A 164 13.96 -16.64 -1.55
N LEU A 165 12.78 -17.20 -1.29
CA LEU A 165 11.58 -16.94 -2.08
C LEU A 165 11.19 -15.46 -2.04
N TRP A 166 11.23 -14.84 -0.86
CA TRP A 166 10.94 -13.42 -0.70
C TRP A 166 11.92 -12.54 -1.47
N THR A 167 13.23 -12.83 -1.35
CA THR A 167 14.28 -12.09 -2.06
C THR A 167 14.17 -12.26 -3.58
N ALA A 168 13.88 -13.47 -4.05
CA ALA A 168 13.67 -13.74 -5.47
C ALA A 168 12.42 -13.01 -6.01
N LEU A 169 11.34 -12.98 -5.22
CA LEU A 169 10.11 -12.29 -5.57
C LEU A 169 10.34 -10.78 -5.68
N LEU A 170 11.00 -10.16 -4.69
CA LEU A 170 11.34 -8.73 -4.73
C LEU A 170 12.11 -8.35 -6.00
N LYS A 171 13.09 -9.16 -6.41
CA LYS A 171 13.92 -8.89 -7.59
C LYS A 171 13.20 -9.13 -8.92
N SER A 172 12.25 -10.05 -8.96
CA SER A 172 11.53 -10.44 -10.18
C SER A 172 10.18 -9.73 -10.35
N ALA A 173 9.69 -9.06 -9.30
CA ALA A 173 8.41 -8.38 -9.29
C ALA A 173 8.30 -7.27 -10.36
N LYS A 174 7.19 -7.30 -11.10
CA LYS A 174 6.80 -6.27 -12.07
C LYS A 174 6.08 -5.14 -11.34
N VAL A 175 6.87 -4.17 -10.89
CA VAL A 175 6.36 -2.95 -10.26
C VAL A 175 6.54 -1.76 -11.20
N GLN A 176 5.47 -1.01 -11.42
CA GLN A 176 5.49 0.28 -12.12
C GLN A 176 4.98 1.35 -11.16
N ILE A 177 5.82 2.35 -10.86
CA ILE A 177 5.44 3.49 -10.02
C ILE A 177 5.12 4.66 -10.94
N TYR A 178 3.88 5.15 -10.87
CA TYR A 178 3.43 6.35 -11.59
C TYR A 178 3.48 7.60 -10.70
N TYR A 179 3.66 7.43 -9.40
CA TYR A 179 3.83 8.53 -8.46
C TYR A 179 5.13 9.29 -8.74
N PRO A 180 5.08 10.62 -8.94
CA PRO A 180 6.25 11.40 -9.31
C PRO A 180 7.38 11.31 -8.28
N GLY A 181 8.62 11.24 -8.77
CA GLY A 181 9.82 11.30 -7.94
C GLY A 181 10.27 9.96 -7.37
N PHE A 182 9.63 8.84 -7.74
CA PHE A 182 10.03 7.51 -7.28
C PHE A 182 10.04 6.51 -8.43
N TYR A 183 10.92 5.51 -8.31
CA TYR A 183 10.97 4.37 -9.22
C TYR A 183 11.30 3.09 -8.45
N TRP A 184 10.94 1.96 -9.02
CA TRP A 184 11.27 0.64 -8.50
C TRP A 184 12.49 0.10 -9.21
N GLU A 185 13.49 -0.35 -8.45
CA GLU A 185 14.66 -1.01 -8.99
C GLU A 185 15.19 -2.04 -7.99
N ASN A 186 15.59 -3.21 -8.46
CA ASN A 186 16.27 -4.25 -7.65
C ASN A 186 15.57 -4.67 -6.35
N GLY A 187 14.25 -4.58 -6.25
CA GLY A 187 13.52 -4.94 -5.03
C GLY A 187 13.27 -3.79 -4.07
N GLU A 188 13.64 -2.56 -4.44
CA GLU A 188 13.52 -1.38 -3.58
C GLU A 188 12.91 -0.19 -4.30
N VAL A 189 12.30 0.71 -3.51
CA VAL A 189 11.83 2.01 -4.01
C VAL A 189 12.95 3.03 -3.84
N HIS A 190 13.31 3.67 -4.94
CA HIS A 190 14.32 4.72 -4.97
C HIS A 190 13.70 6.08 -5.32
N PRO A 191 14.10 7.17 -4.64
CA PRO A 191 13.79 8.51 -5.09
C PRO A 191 14.57 8.82 -6.36
N VAL A 192 13.96 9.57 -7.28
CA VAL A 192 14.67 10.15 -8.42
C VAL A 192 15.65 11.17 -7.86
N ARG A 193 16.95 10.87 -7.93
CA ARG A 193 17.98 11.86 -7.58
C ARG A 193 17.80 13.07 -8.47
N ASP A 194 17.55 14.22 -7.86
CA ASP A 194 17.57 15.49 -8.57
C ASP A 194 18.96 15.68 -9.18
N SER A 195 19.05 15.65 -10.51
CA SER A 195 20.29 15.93 -11.25
C SER A 195 20.61 17.43 -11.31
N SER A 196 19.90 18.25 -10.53
CA SER A 196 20.06 19.71 -10.47
C SER A 196 20.85 20.09 -9.21
N ARG A 197 22.18 20.01 -9.30
CA ARG A 197 23.08 20.92 -8.57
C ARG A 197 23.38 22.12 -9.44
#